data_AF-A0A395XJ98-F1
#
_entry.id   AF-A0A395XJ98-F1
#
_cell.length_a   1.000
_cell.length_b   1.000
_cell.length_c   1.000
_cell.angle_alpha   90.00
_cell.angle_beta   90.00
_cell.angle_gamma   90.00
#
_symmetry.space_group_name_H-M   'P 1'
#
loop_
_entity.id
_entity.type
_entity.pdbx_description
1 polymer ?
#
loop_
_entity_poly.entity_id
_entity_poly.type
_entity_poly.pdbx_seq_one_letter_code
_entity_poly.pdbx_strand_id
1 'polypeptide(L)'
;MKSLFSENDIVLPEWLGNLLEKVDRDTVQELLAEHEEYQTFCAKRKELMNQYPVIETLLEDIGEVRISEQEHQAVLEYFQVRDKIENKERLYHYLYGHIHCYEYMKKIGVIKHENQ
;
A
#
# COMPACT_ATOMS: atom_id res chain seq x y z
N MET A 1 -21.72 -0.72 16.11
CA MET A 1 -20.98 0.54 15.87
C MET A 1 -21.43 1.02 14.50
N LYS A 2 -22.16 2.15 14.39
CA LYS A 2 -22.51 2.70 13.08
C LYS A 2 -21.21 3.19 12.44
N SER A 3 -20.92 2.76 11.21
CA SER A 3 -19.82 3.32 10.42
C SER A 3 -19.92 4.84 10.44
N LEU A 4 -18.81 5.54 10.71
CA LEU A 4 -18.72 7.01 10.60
C LEU A 4 -18.92 7.48 9.15
N PHE A 5 -18.81 6.55 8.20
CA PHE A 5 -19.04 6.76 6.79
C PHE A 5 -20.35 6.06 6.44
N SER A 6 -21.42 6.84 6.30
CA SER A 6 -22.71 6.36 5.77
C SER A 6 -22.52 5.74 4.38
N GLU A 7 -23.41 4.83 3.99
CA GLU A 7 -23.48 4.09 2.71
C GLU A 7 -23.64 4.96 1.43
N ASN A 8 -23.27 6.23 1.48
CA ASN A 8 -23.13 7.07 0.30
C ASN A 8 -21.65 7.10 -0.08
N ASP A 9 -21.32 6.72 -1.31
CA ASP A 9 -19.97 6.85 -1.85
C ASP A 9 -19.43 8.24 -1.57
N ILE A 10 -18.29 8.31 -0.87
CA ILE A 10 -17.63 9.57 -0.59
C ILE A 10 -17.09 10.10 -1.92
N VAL A 11 -17.82 11.01 -2.54
CA VAL A 11 -17.34 11.73 -3.73
C VAL A 11 -16.31 12.75 -3.27
N LEU A 12 -15.03 12.40 -3.41
CA LEU A 12 -13.93 13.31 -3.13
C LEU A 12 -13.86 14.39 -4.22
N PRO A 13 -13.60 15.67 -3.86
CA PRO A 13 -13.22 16.67 -4.85
C PRO A 13 -12.00 16.21 -5.66
N GLU A 14 -11.97 16.53 -6.96
CA GLU A 14 -10.90 16.12 -7.88
C GLU A 14 -9.50 16.45 -7.37
N TRP A 15 -9.32 17.65 -6.80
CA TRP A 15 -8.03 18.08 -6.24
C TRP A 15 -7.55 17.19 -5.09
N LEU A 16 -8.49 16.64 -4.30
CA LEU A 16 -8.17 15.75 -3.18
C LEU A 16 -7.83 14.35 -3.68
N GLY A 17 -8.53 13.85 -4.71
CA GLY A 17 -8.16 12.62 -5.40
C GLY A 17 -6.74 12.68 -5.97
N ASN A 18 -6.43 13.75 -6.71
CA ASN A 18 -5.09 13.98 -7.27
C ASN A 18 -3.99 14.07 -6.19
N LEU A 19 -4.31 14.64 -5.02
CA LEU A 19 -3.38 14.71 -3.89
C LEU A 19 -3.13 13.33 -3.29
N LEU A 20 -4.17 12.50 -3.11
CA LEU A 20 -4.03 11.13 -2.59
C LEU A 20 -3.17 10.28 -3.52
N GLU A 21 -3.45 10.30 -4.83
CA GLU A 21 -2.65 9.57 -5.82
C GLU A 21 -1.19 10.03 -5.84
N LYS A 22 -0.95 11.33 -5.60
CA LYS A 22 0.41 11.86 -5.49
C LYS A 22 1.11 11.33 -4.25
N VAL A 23 0.45 11.36 -3.08
CA VAL A 23 1.02 10.85 -1.83
C VAL A 23 1.34 9.36 -1.93
N ASP A 24 0.44 8.56 -2.52
CA ASP A 24 0.66 7.13 -2.72
C ASP A 24 1.87 6.89 -3.63
N ARG A 25 1.95 7.61 -4.75
CA ARG A 25 3.07 7.51 -5.69
C ARG A 25 4.40 7.90 -5.04
N ASP A 26 4.43 9.05 -4.37
CA ASP A 26 5.64 9.58 -3.73
C ASP A 26 6.11 8.62 -2.61
N THR A 27 5.18 8.04 -1.86
CA THR A 27 5.48 7.01 -0.84
C THR A 27 6.16 5.80 -1.45
N VAL A 28 5.63 5.26 -2.55
CA VAL A 28 6.24 4.10 -3.23
C VAL A 28 7.61 4.45 -3.81
N GLN A 29 7.78 5.66 -4.37
CA GLN A 29 9.09 6.08 -4.89
C GLN A 29 10.14 6.21 -3.78
N GLU A 30 9.78 6.78 -2.63
CA GLU A 30 10.68 6.87 -1.48
C GLU A 30 11.05 5.47 -0.95
N LEU A 31 10.05 4.58 -0.82
CA LEU A 31 10.29 3.19 -0.43
C LEU A 31 11.23 2.46 -1.40
N LEU A 32 11.08 2.68 -2.71
CA LEU A 32 11.98 2.12 -3.71
C LEU A 32 13.38 2.73 -3.66
N ALA A 33 13.52 4.01 -3.34
CA ALA A 33 14.82 4.68 -3.29
C ALA A 33 15.63 4.27 -2.04
N GLU A 34 14.99 4.21 -0.88
CA GLU A 34 15.68 4.19 0.41
C GLU A 34 15.62 2.84 1.14
N HIS A 35 14.77 1.89 0.69
CA HIS A 35 14.56 0.62 1.41
C HIS A 35 14.90 -0.62 0.60
N GLU A 36 16.12 -1.15 0.77
CA GLU A 36 16.58 -2.39 0.12
C GLU A 36 15.67 -3.60 0.40
N GLU A 37 15.13 -3.70 1.61
CA GLU A 37 14.17 -4.76 1.98
C GLU A 37 12.90 -4.70 1.11
N TYR A 38 12.38 -3.49 0.90
CA TYR A 38 11.19 -3.26 0.08
C TYR A 38 11.46 -3.59 -1.39
N GLN A 39 12.62 -3.18 -1.91
CA GLN A 39 13.07 -3.54 -3.26
C GLN A 39 13.18 -5.06 -3.43
N THR A 40 13.72 -5.76 -2.41
CA THR A 40 13.84 -7.23 -2.40
C THR A 40 12.47 -7.89 -2.48
N PHE A 41 11.49 -7.43 -1.70
CA PHE A 41 10.13 -7.97 -1.79
C PHE A 41 9.49 -7.70 -3.15
N CYS A 42 9.67 -6.50 -3.72
CA CYS A 42 9.16 -6.17 -5.04
C CYS A 42 9.76 -7.06 -6.14
N ALA A 43 11.07 -7.29 -6.08
CA ALA A 43 11.77 -8.19 -7.00
C ALA A 43 11.27 -9.64 -6.85
N LYS A 44 11.12 -10.12 -5.61
CA LYS A 44 10.62 -11.47 -5.33
C LYS A 44 9.18 -11.68 -5.81
N ARG A 45 8.30 -10.69 -5.60
CA ARG A 45 6.93 -10.71 -6.13
C ARG A 45 6.93 -10.87 -7.65
N LYS A 46 7.75 -10.07 -8.33
CA LYS A 46 7.90 -10.12 -9.80
C LYS A 46 8.46 -11.46 -10.28
N GLU A 47 9.45 -12.00 -9.57
CA GLU A 47 10.01 -13.32 -9.85
C GLU A 47 8.94 -14.41 -9.76
N LEU A 48 8.16 -14.44 -8.67
CA LEU A 48 7.10 -15.43 -8.47
C LEU A 48 6.03 -15.36 -9.56
N MET A 49 5.56 -14.15 -9.90
CA MET A 49 4.58 -13.97 -10.98
C MET A 49 5.11 -14.42 -12.35
N ASN A 50 6.40 -14.19 -12.62
CA ASN A 50 7.02 -14.62 -13.88
C ASN A 50 7.22 -16.14 -13.95
N GLN A 51 7.58 -16.78 -12.83
CA GLN A 51 7.83 -18.22 -12.77
C GLN A 51 6.54 -19.04 -12.71
N TYR A 52 5.50 -18.49 -12.08
CA TYR A 52 4.22 -19.18 -11.84
C TYR A 52 3.05 -18.32 -12.33
N PRO A 53 2.74 -18.35 -13.65
CA PRO A 53 1.63 -17.57 -14.24
C PRO A 53 0.26 -17.86 -13.59
N VAL A 54 0.11 -19.03 -12.98
CA VAL A 54 -1.10 -19.40 -12.22
C VAL A 54 -1.44 -18.44 -11.09
N ILE A 55 -0.47 -17.68 -10.57
CA ILE A 55 -0.70 -16.61 -9.59
C ILE A 55 -1.60 -15.52 -10.18
N GLU A 56 -1.34 -15.10 -11.43
CA GLU A 56 -2.18 -14.11 -12.11
C GLU A 56 -3.59 -14.67 -12.35
N THR A 57 -3.69 -15.92 -12.81
CA THR A 57 -4.98 -16.60 -12.98
C THR A 57 -5.78 -16.66 -11.67
N LEU A 58 -5.13 -16.94 -10.54
CA LEU A 58 -5.79 -16.96 -9.22
C LEU A 58 -6.27 -15.60 -8.74
N LEU A 59 -5.63 -14.51 -9.19
CA LEU A 59 -5.98 -13.15 -8.77
C LEU A 59 -7.08 -12.53 -9.64
N GLU A 60 -7.12 -12.87 -10.92
CA GLU A 60 -7.97 -12.18 -11.90
C GLU A 60 -9.15 -13.03 -12.40
N ASP A 61 -9.01 -14.35 -12.43
CA ASP A 61 -10.04 -15.22 -13.00
C ASP A 61 -11.11 -15.62 -11.96
N ILE A 62 -12.33 -15.84 -12.45
CA ILE A 62 -13.48 -16.23 -11.65
C ILE A 62 -13.82 -17.69 -12.00
N GLY A 63 -13.30 -18.63 -11.22
CA GLY A 63 -13.56 -20.04 -11.45
C GLY A 63 -12.75 -20.99 -10.58
N GLU A 64 -12.93 -22.29 -10.81
CA GLU A 64 -12.09 -23.32 -10.22
C GLU A 64 -10.71 -23.30 -10.89
N VAL A 65 -9.65 -23.11 -10.10
CA VAL A 65 -8.26 -23.23 -10.56
C VAL A 65 -7.65 -24.47 -9.95
N ARG A 66 -7.05 -25.33 -10.79
CA ARG A 66 -6.31 -26.51 -10.35
C ARG A 66 -4.83 -26.22 -10.42
N ILE A 67 -4.15 -26.43 -9.30
CA ILE A 67 -2.72 -26.13 -9.14
C ILE A 67 -1.99 -27.34 -8.58
N SER A 68 -0.73 -27.49 -8.97
CA SER A 68 0.21 -28.45 -8.41
C SER A 68 0.64 -28.05 -7.00
N GLU A 69 1.29 -28.97 -6.27
CA GLU A 69 1.86 -28.69 -4.95
C GLU A 69 2.91 -27.57 -5.00
N GLN A 70 3.72 -27.55 -6.06
CA GLN A 70 4.75 -26.53 -6.28
C GLN A 70 4.13 -25.15 -6.52
N GLU A 71 3.10 -25.09 -7.35
CA GLU A 71 2.34 -23.86 -7.61
C GLU A 71 1.62 -23.37 -6.36
N HIS A 72 1.02 -24.27 -5.57
CA HIS A 72 0.40 -23.92 -4.29
C HIS A 72 1.42 -23.29 -3.33
N GLN A 73 2.63 -23.86 -3.24
CA GLN A 73 3.69 -23.30 -2.41
C GLN A 73 4.13 -21.91 -2.91
N ALA A 74 4.24 -21.71 -4.23
CA ALA A 74 4.57 -20.42 -4.82
C ALA A 74 3.48 -19.36 -4.56
N VAL A 75 2.21 -19.75 -4.58
CA VAL A 75 1.06 -18.89 -4.25
C VAL A 75 1.11 -18.45 -2.78
N LEU A 76 1.40 -19.37 -1.86
CA LEU A 76 1.57 -19.01 -0.45
C LEU A 76 2.72 -18.03 -0.24
N GLU A 77 3.86 -18.26 -0.90
CA GLU A 77 5.00 -17.35 -0.85
C GLU A 77 4.65 -15.98 -1.43
N TYR A 78 3.91 -15.94 -2.54
CA TYR A 78 3.43 -14.70 -3.16
C TYR A 78 2.57 -13.88 -2.18
N PHE A 79 1.61 -14.50 -1.51
CA PHE A 79 0.77 -13.80 -0.53
C PHE A 79 1.59 -13.25 0.64
N GLN A 80 2.56 -14.01 1.15
CA GLN A 80 3.45 -13.54 2.20
C GLN A 80 4.28 -12.32 1.76
N VAL A 81 4.80 -12.33 0.53
CA VAL A 81 5.57 -11.21 -0.02
C VAL A 81 4.67 -10.00 -0.27
N ARG A 82 3.46 -10.21 -0.79
CA ARG A 82 2.46 -9.16 -1.00
C ARG A 82 2.10 -8.47 0.32
N ASP A 83 1.82 -9.24 1.37
CA ASP A 83 1.48 -8.71 2.68
C ASP A 83 2.64 -7.86 3.25
N LYS A 84 3.89 -8.27 3.04
CA LYS A 84 5.06 -7.49 3.48
C LYS A 84 5.18 -6.15 2.74
N ILE A 85 4.92 -6.13 1.43
CA ILE A 85 4.89 -4.91 0.62
C ILE A 85 3.78 -3.98 1.13
N GLU A 86 2.55 -4.48 1.19
CA GLU A 86 1.38 -3.70 1.60
C GLU A 86 1.52 -3.16 3.04
N ASN A 87 2.08 -3.94 3.96
CA ASN A 87 2.31 -3.50 5.34
C ASN A 87 3.34 -2.37 5.40
N LYS A 88 4.39 -2.42 4.57
CA LYS A 88 5.42 -1.36 4.52
C LYS A 88 4.84 -0.06 3.97
N GLU A 89 4.12 -0.14 2.84
CA GLU A 89 3.42 1.01 2.25
C GLU A 89 2.42 1.62 3.23
N ARG A 90 1.59 0.79 3.88
CA ARG A 90 0.60 1.24 4.86
C ARG A 90 1.23 1.92 6.08
N LEU A 91 2.36 1.42 6.57
CA LEU A 91 3.11 2.05 7.65
C LEU A 91 3.53 3.47 7.26
N TYR A 92 4.05 3.65 6.04
CA TYR A 92 4.51 4.96 5.58
C TYR A 92 3.36 5.93 5.34
N HIS A 93 2.24 5.46 4.76
CA HIS A 93 1.03 6.28 4.67
C HIS A 93 0.54 6.75 6.05
N TYR A 94 0.59 5.88 7.07
CA TYR A 94 0.25 6.26 8.44
C TYR A 94 1.20 7.32 8.99
N LEU A 95 2.52 7.16 8.78
CA LEU A 95 3.53 8.13 9.23
C LEU A 95 3.37 9.49 8.53
N TYR A 96 3.20 9.52 7.21
CA TYR A 96 2.96 10.77 6.49
C TYR A 96 1.64 11.43 6.89
N GLY A 97 0.60 10.63 7.15
CA GLY A 97 -0.65 11.15 7.71
C GLY A 97 -0.41 11.93 9.00
N HIS A 98 0.40 11.39 9.92
CA HIS A 98 0.77 12.09 11.16
C HIS A 98 1.62 13.34 10.90
N ILE A 99 2.62 13.26 10.03
CA ILE A 99 3.48 14.40 9.69
C ILE A 99 2.65 15.54 9.09
N HIS A 100 1.79 15.24 8.11
CA HIS A 100 0.91 16.23 7.49
C HIS A 100 -0.10 16.82 8.48
N CYS A 101 -0.66 16.00 9.38
CA CYS A 101 -1.54 16.47 10.44
C CYS A 101 -0.82 17.41 11.40
N TYR A 102 0.41 17.07 11.82
CA TYR A 102 1.22 17.90 12.70
C TYR A 102 1.57 19.24 12.05
N GLU A 103 2.02 19.23 10.78
CA GLU A 103 2.32 20.46 10.04
C GLU A 103 1.06 21.32 9.81
N TYR A 104 -0.09 20.69 9.55
CA TYR A 104 -1.36 21.39 9.48
C TYR A 104 -1.72 22.06 10.81
N MET A 105 -1.62 21.33 11.93
CA MET A 105 -1.91 21.84 13.27
C MET A 105 -0.99 23.02 13.65
N LYS A 106 0.28 23.00 13.23
CA LYS A 106 1.19 24.15 13.36
C LYS A 106 0.71 25.34 12.53
N LYS A 107 0.36 25.10 11.26
CA LYS A 107 -0.10 26.16 10.35
C LYS A 107 -1.34 26.90 10.85
N ILE A 108 -2.25 26.20 11.52
CA ILE A 108 -3.47 26.80 12.10
C ILE A 108 -3.28 27.32 13.54
N GLY A 109 -2.06 27.26 14.08
CA GLY A 109 -1.72 27.79 15.40
C GLY A 109 -2.22 26.95 16.59
N VAL A 110 -2.68 25.71 16.35
CA VAL A 110 -3.04 24.77 17.42
C VAL A 110 -1.79 24.32 18.17
N ILE A 111 -0.73 24.01 17.43
CA ILE A 111 0.60 23.71 17.98
C ILE A 111 1.45 24.98 17.87
N LYS A 112 1.85 25.56 19.00
CA LYS A 112 2.81 26.67 19.04
C LYS A 112 4.22 26.11 18.83
N HIS A 113 5.12 26.89 18.22
CA HIS A 113 6.53 26.52 18.10
C HIS A 113 7.06 26.02 19.46
N GLU A 114 7.59 24.81 19.51
CA GLU A 114 8.38 24.39 20.66
C GLU A 114 9.57 25.34 20.73
N ASN A 115 9.68 26.08 21.84
CA ASN A 115 10.80 26.96 22.11
C ASN A 115 12.08 26.13 22.03
N GLN A 116 12.97 26.47 21.08
CA GLN A 116 14.37 26.04 21.10
C GLN A 116 15.11 26.68 22.29
#